data_AF-G0UAQ2-F1
#
_entry.id   AF-G0UAQ2-F1
#
_cell.length_a   1.000
_cell.length_b   1.000
_cell.length_c   1.000
_cell.angle_alpha   90.00
_cell.angle_beta   90.00
_cell.angle_gamma   90.00
#
_symmetry.space_group_name_H-M   'P 1'
#
loop_
_entity.id
_entity.type
_entity.pdbx_description
1 polymer ?
#
loop_
_entity_poly.entity_id
_entity_poly.type
_entity_poly.pdbx_seq_one_letter_code
_entity_poly.pdbx_strand_id
1 'polypeptide(L)'
;MLYRTGLHRVIEPSTLGLRVAGEATFMTSKPYGNVRRKVVQHDFYDTAEQVSAVILLNSPSNSCWEYDEYLRFLITKRYSRHSMLNPESAARCYFLCSDGAYPKLLKYVTEEKQQDLLNLFTVFPLCDVVVGDMDSYTSSHMEDGCERPTSTPDGGYATVEAVPHEVLDTIHRRCQSAVAEFLKLDVGMMNDAPPEVWERLRDDLKVSLSPLWVHIHCQFTTDFLKSLKLVSRLRKRYPSESAVVVPPVLCSTAGLELLKTGGDVFSDPRNEGCDHEESRERELCLEACQVEAVLLPTFVVIGAFGGRFDHEMGAISNMLAVAGEAHVVLVSQFDTVFACEANGWTQVVWHPQYEGRVCGLMNYGKMVECETSGMLWNIVKGRGKPSSTDELRFGFGAFLSVCNAVRREVVTIDVRHLQSDAVGAQADSEDNCYTAIVFSIIRQPKK
;
A
#
# COMPACT_ATOMS: atom_id res chain seq x y z
N MET A 1 -14.57 0.72 25.50
CA MET A 1 -15.60 0.83 24.44
C MET A 1 -15.75 -0.56 23.82
N LEU A 2 -16.76 -1.31 24.23
CA LEU A 2 -16.91 -2.73 23.88
C LEU A 2 -17.36 -2.90 22.42
N TYR A 3 -16.50 -3.47 21.58
CA TYR A 3 -16.86 -3.87 20.22
C TYR A 3 -17.90 -5.00 20.28
N ARG A 4 -19.16 -4.69 19.98
CA ARG A 4 -20.20 -5.69 19.68
C ARG A 4 -19.95 -6.22 18.28
N THR A 5 -19.35 -7.40 18.19
CA THR A 5 -19.25 -8.18 16.95
C THR A 5 -20.65 -8.67 16.56
N GLY A 6 -21.21 -8.09 15.49
CA GLY A 6 -22.36 -8.69 14.81
C GLY A 6 -21.93 -10.01 14.19
N LEU A 7 -22.59 -11.11 14.56
CA LEU A 7 -22.43 -12.41 13.91
C LEU A 7 -22.87 -12.27 12.45
N HIS A 8 -21.92 -12.09 11.54
CA HIS A 8 -22.12 -12.46 10.15
C HIS A 8 -22.04 -13.98 10.03
N ARG A 9 -23.10 -14.57 9.46
CA ARG A 9 -23.18 -15.99 9.14
C ARG A 9 -22.04 -16.33 8.18
N VAL A 10 -21.04 -17.05 8.67
CA VAL A 10 -19.98 -17.64 7.84
C VAL A 10 -20.66 -18.67 6.94
N ILE A 11 -20.71 -18.39 5.64
CA ILE A 11 -21.06 -19.37 4.63
C ILE A 11 -19.85 -20.28 4.51
N GLU A 12 -19.99 -21.55 4.90
CA GLU A 12 -18.94 -22.55 4.71
C GLU A 12 -18.54 -22.62 3.23
N PRO A 13 -17.23 -22.65 2.91
CA PRO A 13 -16.78 -22.88 1.55
C PRO A 13 -17.05 -24.35 1.22
N SER A 14 -18.25 -24.63 0.73
CA SER A 14 -18.51 -25.86 -0.01
C SER A 14 -17.45 -25.98 -1.10
N THR A 15 -16.84 -27.17 -1.17
CA THR A 15 -15.86 -27.62 -2.16
C THR A 15 -16.40 -27.42 -3.57
N LEU A 16 -16.35 -26.20 -4.07
CA LEU A 16 -16.40 -25.88 -5.48
C LEU A 16 -15.01 -26.21 -6.01
N GLY A 17 -14.92 -27.37 -6.66
CA GLY A 17 -13.84 -27.62 -7.59
C GLY A 17 -13.81 -26.46 -8.57
N LEU A 18 -12.80 -25.59 -8.41
CA LEU A 18 -12.33 -24.68 -9.44
C LEU A 18 -11.84 -25.54 -10.61
N ARG A 19 -12.79 -26.00 -11.42
CA ARG A 19 -12.54 -26.06 -12.85
C ARG A 19 -12.27 -24.62 -13.23
N VAL A 20 -11.02 -24.32 -13.55
CA VAL A 20 -10.63 -23.17 -14.36
C VAL A 20 -11.68 -23.09 -15.47
N ALA A 21 -12.56 -22.09 -15.37
CA ALA A 21 -13.62 -21.87 -16.32
C ALA A 21 -12.94 -21.74 -17.69
N GLY A 22 -13.48 -22.48 -18.65
CA GLY A 22 -12.83 -22.76 -19.93
C GLY A 22 -12.38 -21.50 -20.66
N GLU A 23 -11.40 -21.72 -21.52
CA GLU A 23 -10.94 -20.85 -22.60
C GLU A 23 -12.00 -19.83 -23.01
N ALA A 24 -12.00 -18.68 -22.34
CA ALA A 24 -12.56 -17.48 -22.89
C ALA A 24 -11.61 -17.14 -24.04
N THR A 25 -12.05 -17.46 -25.26
CA THR A 25 -11.44 -16.99 -26.50
C THR A 25 -11.55 -15.46 -26.50
N PHE A 26 -10.62 -14.80 -25.79
CA PHE A 26 -10.45 -13.36 -25.85
C PHE A 26 -10.00 -13.05 -27.26
N MET A 27 -10.80 -12.23 -27.96
CA MET A 27 -10.47 -11.72 -29.27
C MET A 27 -9.05 -11.15 -29.22
N THR A 28 -8.16 -11.72 -30.01
CA THR A 28 -6.80 -11.23 -30.20
C THR A 28 -6.88 -9.90 -30.96
N SER A 29 -7.20 -8.83 -30.23
CA SER A 29 -6.93 -7.47 -30.67
C SER A 29 -5.41 -7.31 -30.77
N LYS A 30 -4.97 -6.53 -31.76
CA LYS A 30 -3.55 -6.23 -32.00
C LYS A 30 -2.86 -5.83 -30.68
N PRO A 31 -1.57 -6.16 -30.48
CA PRO A 31 -0.82 -5.68 -29.34
C PRO A 31 -0.74 -4.15 -29.42
N TYR A 32 -1.66 -3.47 -28.74
CA TYR A 32 -1.35 -2.17 -28.14
C TYR A 32 -0.04 -2.37 -27.37
N GLY A 33 0.90 -1.44 -27.46
CA GLY A 33 2.28 -1.60 -26.97
C GLY A 33 2.40 -1.93 -25.47
N ASN A 34 3.45 -1.47 -24.79
CA ASN A 34 3.65 -1.70 -23.34
C ASN A 34 2.60 -0.99 -22.43
N VAL A 35 1.36 -0.81 -22.88
CA VAL A 35 0.22 -0.23 -22.15
C VAL A 35 -0.23 -1.23 -21.08
N ARG A 36 -0.29 -0.74 -19.85
CA ARG A 36 -0.67 -1.53 -18.68
C ARG A 36 -1.89 -0.95 -18.01
N ARG A 37 -2.65 -1.76 -17.29
CA ARG A 37 -3.72 -1.30 -16.41
C ARG A 37 -3.43 -1.67 -14.98
N LYS A 38 -3.50 -0.70 -14.07
CA LYS A 38 -3.49 -0.93 -12.62
C LYS A 38 -4.91 -0.83 -12.09
N VAL A 39 -5.33 -1.83 -11.32
CA VAL A 39 -6.61 -1.81 -10.61
C VAL A 39 -6.32 -1.65 -9.13
N VAL A 40 -6.87 -0.59 -8.53
CA VAL A 40 -6.66 -0.22 -7.14
C VAL A 40 -7.97 -0.42 -6.39
N GLN A 41 -7.95 -1.33 -5.42
CA GLN A 41 -9.01 -1.48 -4.44
C GLN A 41 -8.34 -1.71 -3.09
N HIS A 42 -8.43 -0.71 -2.22
CA HIS A 42 -7.83 -0.76 -0.89
C HIS A 42 -8.65 -1.69 0.02
N ASP A 43 -8.26 -2.97 0.09
CA ASP A 43 -8.82 -3.95 1.03
C ASP A 43 -8.23 -3.85 2.45
N PHE A 44 -7.24 -2.97 2.61
CA PHE A 44 -6.44 -2.84 3.82
C PHE A 44 -7.16 -2.14 4.99
N TYR A 45 -8.38 -1.67 4.73
CA TYR A 45 -9.31 -1.24 5.77
C TYR A 45 -10.05 -2.41 6.44
N ASP A 46 -10.20 -3.53 5.74
CA ASP A 46 -10.92 -4.72 6.18
C ASP A 46 -9.96 -5.86 6.52
N THR A 47 -9.64 -6.71 5.54
CA THR A 47 -8.84 -7.92 5.72
C THR A 47 -7.34 -7.67 5.54
N ALA A 48 -6.99 -6.61 4.80
CA ALA A 48 -5.63 -6.31 4.38
C ALA A 48 -4.94 -7.45 3.64
N GLU A 49 -5.65 -8.37 2.99
CA GLU A 49 -5.06 -9.53 2.33
C GLU A 49 -4.01 -9.14 1.28
N GLN A 50 -4.24 -8.08 0.50
CA GLN A 50 -3.27 -7.60 -0.49
C GLN A 50 -2.00 -6.98 0.09
N VAL A 51 -2.00 -6.58 1.37
CA VAL A 51 -0.84 -5.94 2.00
C VAL A 51 0.27 -6.97 2.20
N SER A 52 1.41 -6.69 1.56
CA SER A 52 2.63 -7.51 1.59
C SER A 52 3.72 -6.91 2.48
N ALA A 53 3.63 -5.61 2.80
CA ALA A 53 4.48 -4.99 3.79
C ALA A 53 3.81 -3.76 4.41
N VAL A 54 4.14 -3.49 5.67
CA VAL A 54 3.78 -2.27 6.40
C VAL A 54 5.04 -1.62 6.93
N ILE A 55 5.27 -0.36 6.57
CA ILE A 55 6.48 0.38 6.93
C ILE A 55 6.07 1.59 7.78
N LEU A 56 6.60 1.68 8.99
CA LEU A 56 6.48 2.87 9.84
C LEU A 56 7.71 3.77 9.66
N LEU A 57 7.49 5.00 9.23
CA LEU A 57 8.53 6.01 9.06
C LEU A 57 8.74 6.83 10.33
N ASN A 58 9.98 7.27 10.54
CA ASN A 58 10.33 8.16 11.64
C ASN A 58 9.92 9.61 11.31
N SER A 59 8.66 9.95 11.57
CA SER A 59 8.19 11.33 11.43
C SER A 59 8.00 12.01 12.79
N PRO A 60 8.38 13.29 12.94
CA PRO A 60 8.02 14.07 14.12
C PRO A 60 6.51 14.33 14.23
N SER A 61 5.75 14.16 13.16
CA SER A 61 4.29 14.33 13.13
C SER A 61 3.50 13.08 13.49
N ASN A 62 4.18 11.93 13.69
CA ASN A 62 3.49 10.71 14.09
C ASN A 62 2.76 10.96 15.42
N SER A 63 1.44 10.87 15.35
CA SER A 63 0.52 10.97 16.46
C SER A 63 0.08 9.59 16.92
N CYS A 64 -0.82 9.53 17.90
CA CYS A 64 -1.47 8.28 18.29
C CYS A 64 -2.12 7.56 17.10
N TRP A 65 -2.60 8.30 16.10
CA TRP A 65 -3.27 7.73 14.94
C TRP A 65 -2.32 6.87 14.08
N GLU A 66 -1.11 7.35 13.79
CA GLU A 66 -0.13 6.61 13.00
C GLU A 66 0.28 5.30 13.68
N TYR A 67 0.55 5.36 14.99
CA TYR A 67 0.89 4.16 15.75
C TYR A 67 -0.30 3.20 15.88
N ASP A 68 -1.50 3.72 16.11
CA ASP A 68 -2.73 2.92 16.14
C ASP A 68 -3.00 2.23 14.82
N GLU A 69 -2.81 2.92 13.70
CA GLU A 69 -3.02 2.36 12.37
C GLU A 69 -1.97 1.28 12.06
N TYR A 70 -0.71 1.51 12.43
CA TYR A 70 0.35 0.50 12.30
C TYR A 70 0.05 -0.76 13.14
N LEU A 71 -0.34 -0.58 14.41
CA LEU A 71 -0.71 -1.67 15.29
C LEU A 71 -1.98 -2.38 14.81
N ARG A 72 -2.96 -1.66 14.26
CA ARG A 72 -4.15 -2.25 13.63
C ARG A 72 -3.73 -3.19 12.51
N PHE A 73 -2.83 -2.78 11.63
CA PHE A 73 -2.33 -3.66 10.58
C PHE A 73 -1.65 -4.90 11.14
N LEU A 74 -0.79 -4.72 12.15
CA LEU A 74 -0.07 -5.82 12.79
C LEU A 74 -1.05 -6.84 13.38
N ILE A 75 -2.07 -6.36 14.09
CA ILE A 75 -3.12 -7.21 14.66
C ILE A 75 -3.94 -7.88 13.57
N THR A 76 -4.45 -7.13 12.58
CA THR A 76 -5.28 -7.68 11.50
C THR A 76 -4.53 -8.76 10.73
N LYS A 77 -3.25 -8.53 10.39
CA LYS A 77 -2.47 -9.44 9.56
C LYS A 77 -1.90 -10.62 10.30
N ARG A 78 -1.42 -10.45 11.53
CA ARG A 78 -0.73 -11.52 12.27
C ARG A 78 -1.54 -12.11 13.39
N TYR A 79 -2.31 -11.27 14.09
CA TYR A 79 -2.87 -11.60 15.39
C TYR A 79 -4.40 -11.61 15.39
N SER A 80 -5.01 -11.86 14.23
CA SER A 80 -6.46 -11.95 14.09
C SER A 80 -6.92 -13.39 13.93
N ARG A 81 -8.19 -13.66 14.25
CA ARG A 81 -8.81 -14.96 13.95
C ARG A 81 -8.82 -15.26 12.45
N HIS A 82 -8.85 -14.23 11.60
CA HIS A 82 -8.76 -14.39 10.15
C HIS A 82 -7.40 -14.95 9.74
N SER A 83 -6.32 -14.48 10.36
CA SER A 83 -4.98 -15.04 10.21
C SER A 83 -4.90 -16.52 10.60
N MET A 84 -5.73 -16.98 11.54
CA MET A 84 -5.81 -18.41 11.91
C MET A 84 -6.44 -19.27 10.81
N LEU A 85 -7.39 -18.72 10.06
CA LEU A 85 -8.03 -19.42 8.94
C LEU A 85 -7.15 -19.43 7.69
N ASN A 86 -6.25 -18.45 7.55
CA ASN A 86 -5.33 -18.33 6.43
C ASN A 86 -3.91 -17.97 6.91
N PRO A 87 -3.20 -18.94 7.53
CA PRO A 87 -1.87 -18.71 8.12
C PRO A 87 -0.83 -18.33 7.07
N GLU A 88 -0.99 -18.81 5.83
CA GLU A 88 -0.14 -18.41 4.73
C GLU A 88 -0.28 -16.92 4.44
N SER A 89 -1.48 -16.35 4.37
CA SER A 89 -1.66 -14.91 4.15
C SER A 89 -0.99 -14.05 5.22
N ALA A 90 -1.04 -14.48 6.48
CA ALA A 90 -0.43 -13.79 7.62
C ALA A 90 1.11 -13.77 7.53
N ALA A 91 1.73 -14.89 7.16
CA ALA A 91 3.18 -15.02 7.04
C ALA A 91 3.79 -14.24 5.86
N ARG A 92 2.95 -13.78 4.92
CA ARG A 92 3.38 -13.08 3.69
C ARG A 92 3.50 -11.56 3.82
N CYS A 93 3.28 -11.02 5.03
CA CYS A 93 3.34 -9.59 5.30
C CYS A 93 4.49 -9.24 6.25
N TYR A 94 5.42 -8.41 5.76
CA TYR A 94 6.53 -7.90 6.56
C TYR A 94 6.18 -6.60 7.27
N PHE A 95 6.63 -6.44 8.51
CA PHE A 95 6.46 -5.24 9.32
C PHE A 95 7.81 -4.61 9.59
N LEU A 96 7.99 -3.35 9.19
CA LEU A 96 9.26 -2.65 9.25
C LEU A 96 9.12 -1.34 9.99
N CYS A 97 10.12 -1.02 10.81
CA CYS A 97 10.31 0.33 11.34
C CYS A 97 11.57 0.95 10.71
N SER A 98 11.43 2.18 10.21
CA SER A 98 12.56 2.92 9.64
C SER A 98 13.26 3.70 10.74
N ASP A 99 14.49 3.31 11.05
CA ASP A 99 15.36 3.99 12.01
C ASP A 99 14.65 4.32 13.35
N GLY A 100 14.62 5.57 13.80
CA GLY A 100 14.04 6.01 15.07
C GLY A 100 12.51 5.83 15.20
N ALA A 101 11.84 5.26 14.19
CA ALA A 101 10.42 4.91 14.27
C ALA A 101 10.16 3.84 15.35
N TYR A 102 11.05 2.86 15.49
CA TYR A 102 10.88 1.75 16.42
C TYR A 102 10.88 2.18 17.90
N PRO A 103 11.88 2.91 18.42
CA PRO A 103 11.88 3.33 19.81
C PRO A 103 10.68 4.22 20.16
N LYS A 104 10.19 5.03 19.21
CA LYS A 104 8.96 5.82 19.40
C LYS A 104 7.70 4.95 19.46
N LEU A 105 7.58 3.96 18.59
CA LEU A 105 6.48 2.99 18.63
C LEU A 105 6.51 2.18 19.94
N LEU A 106 7.70 1.71 20.35
CA LEU A 106 7.88 0.98 21.61
C LEU A 106 7.43 1.84 22.79
N LYS A 107 7.90 3.10 22.86
CA LYS A 107 7.49 4.06 23.89
C LYS A 107 5.97 4.27 23.91
N TYR A 108 5.35 4.49 22.75
CA TYR A 108 3.90 4.65 22.61
C TYR A 108 3.14 3.45 23.18
N VAL A 109 3.57 2.23 22.83
CA VAL A 109 2.97 0.99 23.36
C VAL A 109 3.17 0.89 24.86
N THR A 110 4.35 1.18 25.40
CA THR A 110 4.62 1.04 26.83
C THR A 110 3.95 2.09 27.72
N GLU A 111 3.77 3.32 27.21
CA GLU A 111 3.33 4.47 28.03
C GLU A 111 1.85 4.83 27.83
N GLU A 112 1.29 4.74 26.61
CA GLU A 112 0.00 5.37 26.29
C GLU A 112 -1.19 4.40 26.17
N LYS A 113 -0.95 3.11 25.92
CA LYS A 113 -2.02 2.13 25.68
C LYS A 113 -2.46 1.44 26.98
N GLN A 114 -3.77 1.47 27.29
CA GLN A 114 -4.34 0.77 28.45
C GLN A 114 -4.60 -0.73 28.18
N GLN A 115 -3.87 -1.55 28.94
CA GLN A 115 -4.12 -2.89 29.50
C GLN A 115 -4.45 -4.14 28.64
N ASP A 116 -5.31 -4.13 27.62
CA ASP A 116 -5.79 -5.44 27.09
C ASP A 116 -4.95 -5.99 25.93
N LEU A 117 -4.57 -5.14 24.97
CA LEU A 117 -3.73 -5.55 23.82
C LEU A 117 -2.22 -5.44 24.11
N LEU A 118 -1.84 -4.82 25.22
CA LEU A 118 -0.44 -4.66 25.61
C LEU A 118 0.25 -5.99 25.84
N ASN A 119 -0.45 -6.94 26.49
CA ASN A 119 0.16 -8.20 26.89
C ASN A 119 0.70 -8.97 25.69
N LEU A 120 -0.02 -8.93 24.55
CA LEU A 120 0.43 -9.51 23.29
C LEU A 120 1.79 -8.94 22.87
N PHE A 121 1.95 -7.62 22.86
CA PHE A 121 3.18 -6.96 22.44
C PHE A 121 4.32 -7.01 23.46
N THR A 122 4.05 -7.53 24.66
CA THR A 122 5.13 -7.89 25.59
C THR A 122 5.79 -9.23 25.26
N VAL A 123 5.17 -10.04 24.41
CA VAL A 123 5.65 -11.35 23.98
C VAL A 123 6.03 -11.35 22.50
N PHE A 124 5.19 -10.76 21.67
CA PHE A 124 5.37 -10.71 20.22
C PHE A 124 5.98 -9.39 19.77
N PRO A 125 6.81 -9.43 18.71
CA PRO A 125 7.54 -8.25 18.27
C PRO A 125 6.62 -7.24 17.58
N LEU A 126 6.93 -5.95 17.76
CA LEU A 126 6.24 -4.84 17.11
C LEU A 126 6.60 -4.70 15.62
N CYS A 127 7.69 -5.32 15.17
CA CYS A 127 8.10 -5.38 13.76
C CYS A 127 9.05 -6.56 13.53
N ASP A 128 9.31 -6.94 12.29
CA ASP A 128 10.31 -7.96 11.97
C ASP A 128 11.72 -7.38 11.93
N VAL A 129 11.81 -6.13 11.47
CA VAL A 129 13.08 -5.49 11.19
C VAL A 129 12.99 -3.98 11.45
N VAL A 130 14.04 -3.49 12.10
CA VAL A 130 14.38 -2.08 12.13
C VAL A 130 15.51 -1.85 11.13
N VAL A 131 15.33 -0.92 10.20
CA VAL A 131 16.30 -0.65 9.14
C VAL A 131 16.53 0.85 9.00
N GLY A 132 17.79 1.25 8.84
CA GLY A 132 18.19 2.65 8.76
C GLY A 132 19.69 2.83 8.99
N ASP A 133 20.17 4.07 8.95
CA ASP A 133 21.54 4.41 9.38
C ASP A 133 21.68 4.61 10.90
N MET A 134 20.57 4.53 11.64
CA MET A 134 20.56 4.42 13.10
C MET A 134 21.01 5.70 13.82
N ASP A 135 20.91 6.85 13.15
CA ASP A 135 21.32 8.15 13.70
C ASP A 135 20.24 8.81 14.58
N SER A 136 18.99 8.36 14.48
CA SER A 136 17.88 8.82 15.35
C SER A 136 17.71 7.98 16.62
N TYR A 137 18.53 6.94 16.81
CA TYR A 137 18.53 6.12 18.02
C TYR A 137 19.21 6.87 19.17
N THR A 138 18.44 7.17 20.22
CA THR A 138 18.96 7.75 21.47
C THR A 138 19.33 6.69 22.51
N SER A 139 18.79 5.48 22.37
CA SER A 139 19.04 4.28 23.19
C SER A 139 19.91 3.28 22.41
N SER A 140 20.49 2.32 23.13
CA SER A 140 21.15 1.18 22.47
C SER A 140 20.10 0.20 21.92
N HIS A 141 20.37 -0.42 20.77
CA HIS A 141 19.49 -1.45 20.19
C HIS A 141 19.17 -2.61 21.16
N MET A 142 20.07 -2.90 22.10
CA MET A 142 19.88 -3.91 23.15
C MET A 142 18.82 -3.48 24.18
N GLU A 143 18.78 -2.20 24.55
CA GLU A 143 17.77 -1.66 25.46
C GLU A 143 16.37 -1.71 24.83
N ASP A 144 16.29 -1.53 23.51
CA ASP A 144 15.03 -1.61 22.76
C ASP A 144 14.62 -3.06 22.42
N GLY A 145 15.38 -4.06 22.89
CA GLY A 145 15.09 -5.49 22.67
C GLY A 145 15.29 -5.96 21.23
N CYS A 146 16.03 -5.19 20.41
CA CYS A 146 16.39 -5.57 19.06
C CYS A 146 17.67 -6.41 19.03
N GLU A 147 17.80 -7.26 18.02
CA GLU A 147 18.98 -8.09 17.82
C GLU A 147 19.78 -7.64 16.60
N ARG A 148 21.07 -7.37 16.81
CA ARG A 148 22.01 -7.11 15.71
C ARG A 148 22.46 -8.43 15.09
N PRO A 149 22.28 -8.63 13.76
CA PRO A 149 22.80 -9.82 13.08
C PRO A 149 24.31 -9.97 13.32
N THR A 150 24.78 -11.20 13.56
CA THR A 150 26.20 -11.50 13.82
C THR A 150 27.12 -11.15 12.64
N SER A 151 26.59 -11.14 11.41
CA SER A 151 27.29 -10.73 10.19
C SER A 151 27.36 -9.21 9.98
N THR A 152 26.78 -8.40 10.88
CA THR A 152 26.76 -6.95 10.73
C THR A 152 28.15 -6.37 10.98
N PRO A 153 28.78 -5.69 10.01
CA PRO A 153 30.06 -5.02 10.21
C PRO A 153 29.99 -3.97 11.33
N ASP A 154 31.12 -3.60 11.94
CA ASP A 154 31.17 -2.64 13.05
C ASP A 154 30.47 -1.31 12.73
N GLY A 155 30.56 -0.84 11.49
CA GLY A 155 29.90 0.36 10.97
C GLY A 155 28.56 0.14 10.24
N GLY A 156 28.01 -1.07 10.26
CA GLY A 156 26.82 -1.43 9.47
C GLY A 156 27.13 -1.86 8.03
N TYR A 157 26.10 -2.22 7.28
CA TYR A 157 26.21 -2.57 5.87
C TYR A 157 26.33 -1.31 4.99
N ALA A 158 27.13 -1.39 3.93
CA ALA A 158 27.35 -0.26 3.02
C ALA A 158 26.09 0.18 2.28
N THR A 159 25.27 -0.76 1.84
CA THR A 159 23.98 -0.53 1.20
C THR A 159 23.01 -1.67 1.56
N VAL A 160 21.74 -1.54 1.15
CA VAL A 160 20.76 -2.63 1.32
C VAL A 160 21.19 -3.87 0.56
N GLU A 161 21.82 -3.73 -0.61
CA GLU A 161 22.31 -4.82 -1.45
C GLU A 161 23.46 -5.59 -0.79
N ALA A 162 24.23 -4.94 0.08
CA ALA A 162 25.31 -5.56 0.85
C ALA A 162 24.80 -6.43 2.02
N VAL A 163 23.51 -6.38 2.36
CA VAL A 163 22.93 -7.25 3.40
C VAL A 163 23.00 -8.72 2.95
N PRO A 164 23.66 -9.62 3.71
CA PRO A 164 23.81 -11.02 3.32
C PRO A 164 22.46 -11.76 3.24
N HIS A 165 22.38 -12.80 2.42
CA HIS A 165 21.16 -13.60 2.31
C HIS A 165 20.79 -14.27 3.63
N GLU A 166 21.76 -14.63 4.47
CA GLU A 166 21.54 -15.23 5.78
C GLU A 166 20.75 -14.30 6.71
N VAL A 167 20.93 -12.99 6.58
CA VAL A 167 20.16 -11.99 7.32
C VAL A 167 18.72 -11.95 6.81
N LEU A 168 18.52 -11.93 5.48
CA LEU A 168 17.19 -11.99 4.88
C LEU A 168 16.45 -13.27 5.28
N ASP A 169 17.15 -14.40 5.30
CA ASP A 169 16.63 -15.70 5.69
C ASP A 169 16.28 -15.75 7.18
N THR A 170 16.98 -14.98 8.01
CA THR A 170 16.64 -14.84 9.43
C THR A 170 15.42 -13.94 9.64
N ILE A 171 15.31 -12.80 8.93
CA ILE A 171 14.10 -11.95 8.95
C ILE A 171 12.87 -12.78 8.57
N HIS A 172 12.97 -13.50 7.45
CA HIS A 172 11.87 -14.31 6.95
C HIS A 172 11.45 -15.41 7.94
N ARG A 173 12.41 -16.15 8.48
CA ARG A 173 12.15 -17.20 9.48
C ARG A 173 11.50 -16.63 10.74
N ARG A 174 11.95 -15.48 11.25
CA ARG A 174 11.35 -14.83 12.43
C ARG A 174 9.92 -14.38 12.18
N CYS A 175 9.65 -13.83 11.00
CA CYS A 175 8.28 -13.50 10.58
C CYS A 175 7.38 -14.74 10.60
N GLN A 176 7.82 -15.84 9.99
CA GLN A 176 7.08 -17.11 10.00
C GLN A 176 6.91 -17.68 11.42
N SER A 177 7.96 -17.65 12.25
CA SER A 177 7.92 -18.12 13.63
C SER A 177 6.96 -17.28 14.47
N ALA A 178 6.96 -15.95 14.35
CA ALA A 178 6.05 -15.08 15.11
C ALA A 178 4.58 -15.43 14.82
N VAL A 179 4.24 -15.69 13.55
CA VAL A 179 2.89 -16.14 13.17
C VAL A 179 2.63 -17.54 13.73
N ALA A 180 3.54 -18.50 13.53
CA ALA A 180 3.36 -19.87 13.99
C ALA A 180 3.19 -19.98 15.51
N GLU A 181 3.95 -19.22 16.30
CA GLU A 181 3.81 -19.20 17.76
C GLU A 181 2.49 -18.55 18.19
N PHE A 182 2.04 -17.50 17.52
CA PHE A 182 0.72 -16.93 17.79
C PHE A 182 -0.42 -17.92 17.52
N LEU A 183 -0.32 -18.72 16.45
CA LEU A 183 -1.33 -19.72 16.12
C LEU A 183 -1.44 -20.86 17.13
N LYS A 184 -0.38 -21.10 17.92
CA LYS A 184 -0.40 -22.08 19.01
C LYS A 184 -1.12 -21.56 20.24
N LEU A 185 -1.27 -20.24 20.38
CA LEU A 185 -2.01 -19.66 21.49
C LEU A 185 -3.51 -19.82 21.24
N ASP A 186 -4.20 -20.44 22.19
CA ASP A 186 -5.65 -20.46 22.19
C ASP A 186 -6.15 -19.02 22.42
N VAL A 187 -6.89 -18.48 21.45
CA VAL A 187 -7.48 -17.13 21.50
C VAL A 187 -8.39 -16.98 22.73
N GLY A 188 -9.02 -18.07 23.18
CA GLY A 188 -9.80 -18.08 24.42
C GLY A 188 -8.95 -17.84 25.67
N MET A 189 -7.69 -18.29 25.66
CA MET A 189 -6.77 -18.07 26.77
C MET A 189 -6.23 -16.64 26.81
N MET A 190 -6.07 -15.96 25.67
CA MET A 190 -5.39 -14.65 25.64
C MET A 190 -6.13 -13.55 26.40
N ASN A 191 -7.46 -13.56 26.44
CA ASN A 191 -8.22 -12.50 27.09
C ASN A 191 -8.25 -12.62 28.62
N ASP A 192 -8.09 -13.83 29.14
CA ASP A 192 -8.23 -14.14 30.58
C ASP A 192 -6.95 -14.73 31.20
N ALA A 193 -5.86 -14.83 30.43
CA ALA A 193 -4.60 -15.39 30.92
C ALA A 193 -4.00 -14.49 32.01
N PRO A 194 -3.64 -15.06 33.18
CA PRO A 194 -3.05 -14.29 34.26
C PRO A 194 -1.62 -13.86 33.88
N PRO A 195 -1.08 -12.77 34.48
CA PRO A 195 0.22 -12.19 34.10
C PRO A 195 1.39 -13.19 34.08
N GLU A 196 1.38 -14.20 34.95
CA GLU A 196 2.45 -15.21 35.05
C GLU A 196 2.49 -16.16 33.84
N VAL A 197 1.40 -16.27 33.08
CA VAL A 197 1.40 -16.98 31.79
C VAL A 197 2.11 -16.14 30.73
N TRP A 198 1.84 -14.84 30.69
CA TRP A 198 2.49 -13.91 29.77
C TRP A 198 3.99 -13.78 30.04
N GLU A 199 4.41 -13.77 31.30
CA GLU A 199 5.82 -13.75 31.68
C GLU A 199 6.55 -15.03 31.24
N ARG A 200 5.96 -16.21 31.45
CA ARG A 200 6.53 -17.47 30.97
C ARG A 200 6.64 -17.52 29.45
N LEU A 201 5.57 -17.14 28.74
CA LEU A 201 5.59 -17.06 27.29
C LEU A 201 6.64 -16.07 26.78
N ARG A 202 6.81 -14.94 27.46
CA ARG A 202 7.86 -13.97 27.16
C ARG A 202 9.21 -14.63 27.27
N ASP A 203 9.53 -15.27 28.39
CA ASP A 203 10.85 -15.88 28.62
C ASP A 203 11.15 -17.00 27.63
N ASP A 204 10.14 -17.80 27.27
CA ASP A 204 10.27 -18.89 26.29
C ASP A 204 10.50 -18.39 24.86
N LEU A 205 9.95 -17.22 24.48
CA LEU A 205 9.92 -16.71 23.11
C LEU A 205 10.86 -15.52 22.85
N LYS A 206 11.41 -14.88 23.91
CA LYS A 206 12.11 -13.58 23.81
C LYS A 206 13.24 -13.58 22.78
N VAL A 207 14.08 -14.60 22.80
CA VAL A 207 15.31 -14.64 21.96
C VAL A 207 14.98 -14.96 20.49
N SER A 208 13.91 -15.70 20.22
CA SER A 208 13.58 -16.15 18.87
C SER A 208 12.79 -15.10 18.07
N LEU A 209 12.11 -14.18 18.74
CA LEU A 209 11.19 -13.23 18.10
C LEU A 209 11.64 -11.77 18.11
N SER A 210 12.78 -11.42 18.71
CA SER A 210 13.29 -10.04 18.69
C SER A 210 13.40 -9.49 17.25
N PRO A 211 12.99 -8.22 17.00
CA PRO A 211 13.20 -7.59 15.70
C PRO A 211 14.67 -7.55 15.35
N LEU A 212 15.00 -7.77 14.08
CA LEU A 212 16.37 -7.63 13.61
C LEU A 212 16.74 -6.17 13.37
N TRP A 213 17.89 -5.76 13.86
CA TRP A 213 18.44 -4.42 13.69
C TRP A 213 19.42 -4.39 12.53
N VAL A 214 18.97 -3.91 11.37
CA VAL A 214 19.73 -3.89 10.12
C VAL A 214 20.26 -2.48 9.86
N HIS A 215 21.46 -2.22 10.39
CA HIS A 215 22.16 -0.95 10.21
C HIS A 215 22.77 -0.82 8.81
N ILE A 216 22.37 0.21 8.07
CA ILE A 216 22.82 0.53 6.73
C ILE A 216 23.32 1.97 6.70
N HIS A 217 24.64 2.15 6.58
CA HIS A 217 25.26 3.48 6.70
C HIS A 217 25.26 4.29 5.39
N CYS A 218 24.53 3.84 4.36
CA CYS A 218 24.41 4.56 3.08
C CYS A 218 23.71 5.90 3.26
N GLN A 219 24.43 6.99 3.04
CA GLN A 219 23.90 8.36 3.10
C GLN A 219 23.27 8.84 1.78
N PHE A 220 23.36 8.04 0.70
CA PHE A 220 22.73 8.35 -0.59
C PHE A 220 21.29 7.84 -0.71
N THR A 221 20.79 7.14 0.32
CA THR A 221 19.43 6.59 0.33
C THR A 221 18.75 6.93 1.65
N THR A 222 17.54 7.46 1.60
CA THR A 222 16.72 7.68 2.81
C THR A 222 16.32 6.36 3.46
N ASP A 223 15.98 6.36 4.75
CA ASP A 223 15.56 5.13 5.44
C ASP A 223 14.30 4.51 4.84
N PHE A 224 13.43 5.34 4.28
CA PHE A 224 12.30 4.84 3.53
C PHE A 224 12.73 4.04 2.28
N LEU A 225 13.68 4.55 1.49
CA LEU A 225 14.20 3.81 0.34
C LEU A 225 14.95 2.54 0.78
N LYS A 226 15.67 2.60 1.91
CA LYS A 226 16.33 1.44 2.52
C LYS A 226 15.28 0.36 2.84
N SER A 227 14.16 0.73 3.47
CA SER A 227 13.02 -0.15 3.77
C SER A 227 12.40 -0.77 2.50
N LEU A 228 12.08 0.05 1.48
CA LEU A 228 11.50 -0.45 0.22
C LEU A 228 12.42 -1.46 -0.47
N LYS A 229 13.72 -1.14 -0.58
CA LYS A 229 14.70 -2.05 -1.18
C LYS A 229 14.82 -3.36 -0.40
N LEU A 230 14.79 -3.30 0.93
CA LEU A 230 14.89 -4.50 1.78
C LEU A 230 13.69 -5.42 1.57
N VAL A 231 12.47 -4.87 1.57
CA VAL A 231 11.25 -5.62 1.27
C VAL A 231 11.30 -6.22 -0.14
N SER A 232 11.72 -5.45 -1.15
CA SER A 232 11.88 -5.96 -2.51
C SER A 232 12.87 -7.12 -2.59
N ARG A 233 13.98 -7.07 -1.84
CA ARG A 233 14.94 -8.18 -1.75
C ARG A 233 14.33 -9.41 -1.07
N LEU A 234 13.62 -9.25 0.05
CA LEU A 234 12.92 -10.34 0.73
C LEU A 234 11.93 -11.03 -0.22
N ARG A 235 11.15 -10.26 -0.97
CA ARG A 235 10.15 -10.81 -1.90
C ARG A 235 10.77 -11.53 -3.10
N LYS A 236 11.85 -10.97 -3.66
CA LYS A 236 12.62 -11.62 -4.74
C LYS A 236 13.24 -12.96 -4.26
N ARG A 237 13.66 -13.01 -2.99
CA ARG A 237 14.22 -14.22 -2.36
C ARG A 237 13.16 -15.30 -2.11
N TYR A 238 11.93 -14.90 -1.75
CA TYR A 238 10.84 -15.79 -1.35
C TYR A 238 9.60 -15.63 -2.27
N PRO A 239 9.70 -16.00 -3.57
CA PRO A 239 8.66 -15.72 -4.57
C PRO A 239 7.38 -16.53 -4.39
N SER A 240 7.47 -17.79 -3.96
CA SER A 240 6.31 -18.68 -3.74
C SER A 240 5.37 -18.16 -2.66
N GLU A 241 5.92 -17.49 -1.67
CA GLU A 241 5.18 -16.84 -0.59
C GLU A 241 4.82 -15.39 -0.97
N SER A 242 5.46 -14.84 -2.00
CA SER A 242 5.21 -13.48 -2.48
C SER A 242 4.12 -13.40 -3.55
N ALA A 243 3.26 -14.41 -3.71
CA ALA A 243 2.15 -14.36 -4.66
C ALA A 243 1.31 -13.10 -4.41
N VAL A 244 1.14 -12.29 -5.45
CA VAL A 244 0.32 -11.07 -5.37
C VAL A 244 -1.14 -11.49 -5.23
N VAL A 245 -1.80 -11.00 -4.19
CA VAL A 245 -3.24 -11.23 -4.01
C VAL A 245 -3.99 -10.36 -5.01
N VAL A 246 -4.91 -10.99 -5.73
CA VAL A 246 -5.74 -10.32 -6.72
C VAL A 246 -6.76 -9.42 -6.00
N PRO A 247 -6.91 -8.13 -6.40
CA PRO A 247 -7.97 -7.27 -5.88
C PRO A 247 -9.35 -7.94 -5.93
N PRO A 248 -10.16 -7.92 -4.86
CA PRO A 248 -11.47 -8.59 -4.82
C PRO A 248 -12.40 -8.25 -5.99
N VAL A 249 -12.34 -7.02 -6.50
CA VAL A 249 -13.10 -6.55 -7.67
C VAL A 249 -12.78 -7.35 -8.94
N LEU A 250 -11.56 -7.88 -9.08
CA LEU A 250 -11.16 -8.71 -10.22
C LEU A 250 -11.55 -10.19 -10.05
N CYS A 251 -11.94 -10.61 -8.84
CA CYS A 251 -12.26 -12.01 -8.52
C CYS A 251 -13.74 -12.37 -8.77
N SER A 252 -14.60 -11.42 -9.16
CA SER A 252 -16.03 -11.65 -9.31
C SER A 252 -16.60 -11.05 -10.60
N THR A 253 -17.62 -11.68 -11.17
CA THR A 253 -18.33 -11.14 -12.35
C THR A 253 -18.92 -9.76 -12.08
N ALA A 254 -19.46 -9.54 -10.87
CA ALA A 254 -20.02 -8.26 -10.47
C ALA A 254 -18.93 -7.17 -10.39
N GLY A 255 -17.76 -7.48 -9.83
CA GLY A 255 -16.65 -6.54 -9.77
C GLY A 255 -16.07 -6.23 -11.16
N LEU A 256 -15.98 -7.22 -12.05
CA LEU A 256 -15.58 -6.98 -13.44
C LEU A 256 -16.59 -6.09 -14.18
N GLU A 257 -17.88 -6.26 -13.92
CA GLU A 257 -18.92 -5.39 -14.49
C GLU A 257 -18.86 -3.98 -13.91
N LEU A 258 -18.58 -3.84 -12.62
CA LEU A 258 -18.33 -2.57 -11.96
C LEU A 258 -17.19 -1.80 -12.66
N LEU A 259 -16.06 -2.46 -12.93
CA LEU A 259 -14.92 -1.85 -13.64
C LEU A 259 -15.24 -1.44 -15.09
N LYS A 260 -16.11 -2.19 -15.78
CA LYS A 260 -16.50 -1.88 -17.17
C LYS A 260 -17.47 -0.72 -17.26
N THR A 261 -18.40 -0.63 -16.31
CA THR A 261 -19.49 0.36 -16.32
C THR A 261 -19.12 1.65 -15.60
N GLY A 262 -18.10 1.60 -14.73
CA GLY A 262 -17.80 2.67 -13.81
C GLY A 262 -18.67 2.69 -12.55
N GLY A 263 -19.65 1.79 -12.45
CA GLY A 263 -20.62 1.74 -11.36
C GLY A 263 -21.59 2.92 -11.30
N ASP A 264 -22.24 3.04 -10.16
CA ASP A 264 -23.28 4.03 -9.90
C ASP A 264 -22.72 5.45 -9.78
N VAL A 265 -23.57 6.43 -10.10
CA VAL A 265 -23.28 7.86 -9.93
C VAL A 265 -23.83 8.32 -8.59
N PHE A 266 -22.98 8.87 -7.75
CA PHE A 266 -23.37 9.47 -6.49
C PHE A 266 -23.89 10.88 -6.71
N SER A 267 -25.09 11.17 -6.22
CA SER A 267 -25.66 12.52 -6.27
C SER A 267 -24.76 13.51 -5.54
N ASP A 268 -24.49 14.64 -6.18
CA ASP A 268 -23.77 15.77 -5.59
C ASP A 268 -24.43 17.05 -6.11
N PRO A 269 -24.85 17.98 -5.24
CA PRO A 269 -25.43 19.25 -5.68
C PRO A 269 -24.46 20.07 -6.55
N ARG A 270 -23.15 19.81 -6.47
CA ARG A 270 -22.12 20.43 -7.31
C ARG A 270 -22.07 19.88 -8.74
N ASN A 271 -22.91 18.88 -9.08
CA ASN A 271 -22.98 18.33 -10.42
C ASN A 271 -23.46 19.36 -11.47
N GLU A 272 -24.15 20.43 -11.05
CA GLU A 272 -24.57 21.50 -11.95
C GLU A 272 -23.36 22.26 -12.51
N GLY A 273 -23.22 22.28 -13.84
CA GLY A 273 -22.13 22.96 -14.53
C GLY A 273 -20.86 22.12 -14.75
N CYS A 274 -20.86 20.85 -14.35
CA CYS A 274 -19.75 19.95 -14.62
C CYS A 274 -19.81 19.35 -16.04
N ASP A 275 -18.65 19.15 -16.66
CA ASP A 275 -18.47 18.70 -18.05
C ASP A 275 -18.73 17.19 -18.27
N HIS A 276 -19.77 16.66 -17.62
CA HIS A 276 -20.07 15.23 -17.62
C HIS A 276 -20.64 14.73 -18.95
N GLU A 277 -20.14 13.58 -19.39
CA GLU A 277 -20.65 12.87 -20.56
C GLU A 277 -20.66 11.37 -20.27
N GLU A 278 -21.83 10.87 -19.87
CA GLU A 278 -21.97 9.50 -19.35
C GLU A 278 -21.53 8.42 -20.35
N SER A 279 -21.82 8.61 -21.64
CA SER A 279 -21.39 7.70 -22.70
C SER A 279 -19.87 7.55 -22.74
N ARG A 280 -19.13 8.66 -22.71
CA ARG A 280 -17.66 8.60 -22.69
C ARG A 280 -17.14 8.00 -21.40
N GLU A 281 -17.67 8.40 -20.25
CA GLU A 281 -17.18 7.87 -18.97
C GLU A 281 -17.22 6.34 -18.95
N ARG A 282 -18.29 5.75 -19.50
CA ARG A 282 -18.44 4.30 -19.67
C ARG A 282 -17.50 3.73 -20.73
N GLU A 283 -17.35 4.41 -21.86
CA GLU A 283 -16.41 4.00 -22.91
C GLU A 283 -14.97 3.95 -22.38
N LEU A 284 -14.54 4.95 -21.61
CA LEU A 284 -13.21 5.01 -21.01
C LEU A 284 -12.97 3.83 -20.04
N CYS A 285 -13.96 3.50 -19.21
CA CYS A 285 -13.93 2.33 -18.34
C CYS A 285 -13.84 1.01 -19.14
N LEU A 286 -14.60 0.91 -20.25
CA LEU A 286 -14.60 -0.25 -21.13
C LEU A 286 -13.26 -0.41 -21.86
N GLU A 287 -12.68 0.66 -22.37
CA GLU A 287 -11.36 0.69 -23.00
C GLU A 287 -10.28 0.21 -22.02
N ALA A 288 -10.28 0.73 -20.79
CA ALA A 288 -9.35 0.27 -19.76
C ALA A 288 -9.50 -1.23 -19.50
N CYS A 289 -10.74 -1.75 -19.47
CA CYS A 289 -11.02 -3.17 -19.26
C CYS A 289 -10.52 -4.10 -20.38
N GLN A 290 -10.18 -3.58 -21.54
CA GLN A 290 -9.56 -4.35 -22.63
C GLN A 290 -8.06 -4.57 -22.42
N VAL A 291 -7.46 -3.89 -21.43
CA VAL A 291 -6.04 -4.02 -21.07
C VAL A 291 -5.88 -4.95 -19.87
N GLU A 292 -4.89 -5.83 -19.93
CA GLU A 292 -4.57 -6.74 -18.84
C GLU A 292 -4.20 -5.97 -17.55
N ALA A 293 -4.73 -6.42 -16.43
CA ALA A 293 -4.45 -5.82 -15.13
C ALA A 293 -3.08 -6.30 -14.61
N VAL A 294 -2.22 -5.34 -14.28
CA VAL A 294 -0.95 -5.61 -13.58
C VAL A 294 -1.25 -5.84 -12.11
N LEU A 295 -0.73 -6.95 -11.61
CA LEU A 295 -0.81 -7.31 -10.20
C LEU A 295 0.52 -6.94 -9.54
N LEU A 296 0.48 -5.98 -8.63
CA LEU A 296 1.63 -5.53 -7.85
C LEU A 296 1.40 -5.82 -6.35
N PRO A 297 2.45 -6.17 -5.59
CA PRO A 297 2.32 -6.24 -4.14
C PRO A 297 2.04 -4.87 -3.54
N THR A 298 1.18 -4.83 -2.52
CA THR A 298 0.84 -3.59 -1.84
C THR A 298 1.74 -3.37 -0.63
N PHE A 299 2.43 -2.23 -0.59
CA PHE A 299 3.20 -1.78 0.57
C PHE A 299 2.51 -0.56 1.18
N VAL A 300 2.09 -0.68 2.44
CA VAL A 300 1.46 0.43 3.17
C VAL A 300 2.54 1.15 3.98
N VAL A 301 2.59 2.47 3.86
CA VAL A 301 3.63 3.30 4.48
C VAL A 301 2.96 4.35 5.36
N ILE A 302 3.29 4.34 6.64
CA ILE A 302 2.69 5.20 7.67
C ILE A 302 3.74 6.19 8.15
N GLY A 303 3.33 7.44 8.38
CA GLY A 303 4.23 8.51 8.81
C GLY A 303 4.98 9.19 7.66
N ALA A 304 4.45 9.12 6.44
CA ALA A 304 5.04 9.78 5.27
C ALA A 304 4.75 11.28 5.18
N PHE A 305 3.77 11.79 5.94
CA PHE A 305 3.26 13.17 5.85
C PHE A 305 3.12 13.86 7.21
N GLY A 306 3.06 15.19 7.20
CA GLY A 306 2.91 16.08 8.34
C GLY A 306 4.23 16.53 8.99
N GLY A 307 5.36 16.01 8.52
CA GLY A 307 6.67 16.16 9.15
C GLY A 307 7.55 17.19 8.44
N ARG A 308 8.81 16.79 8.21
CA ARG A 308 9.75 17.58 7.41
C ARG A 308 9.35 17.53 5.94
N PHE A 309 9.15 18.68 5.30
CA PHE A 309 8.70 18.76 3.90
C PHE A 309 9.62 18.02 2.92
N ASP A 310 10.94 18.08 3.10
CA ASP A 310 11.90 17.34 2.27
C ASP A 310 11.73 15.82 2.39
N HIS A 311 11.32 15.32 3.56
CA HIS A 311 11.00 13.90 3.75
C HIS A 311 9.70 13.50 3.05
N GLU A 312 8.68 14.36 3.02
CA GLU A 312 7.42 14.10 2.31
C GLU A 312 7.65 13.99 0.80
N MET A 313 8.41 14.94 0.25
CA MET A 313 8.80 14.91 -1.16
C MET A 313 9.70 13.71 -1.45
N GLY A 314 10.61 13.36 -0.54
CA GLY A 314 11.40 12.14 -0.60
C GLY A 314 10.53 10.87 -0.61
N ALA A 315 9.45 10.84 0.18
CA ALA A 315 8.52 9.72 0.22
C ALA A 315 7.76 9.56 -1.11
N ILE A 316 7.26 10.66 -1.67
CA ILE A 316 6.62 10.64 -2.98
C ILE A 316 7.62 10.19 -4.07
N SER A 317 8.83 10.73 -4.05
CA SER A 317 9.89 10.35 -5.00
C SER A 317 10.22 8.85 -4.93
N ASN A 318 10.41 8.31 -3.72
CA ASN A 318 10.69 6.90 -3.51
C ASN A 318 9.51 6.00 -3.94
N MET A 319 8.27 6.39 -3.64
CA MET A 319 7.07 5.68 -4.10
C MET A 319 7.02 5.59 -5.62
N LEU A 320 7.30 6.70 -6.32
CA LEU A 320 7.33 6.75 -7.78
C LEU A 320 8.45 5.88 -8.36
N ALA A 321 9.64 5.91 -7.74
CA ALA A 321 10.80 5.15 -8.20
C ALA A 321 10.58 3.64 -8.20
N VAL A 322 9.67 3.12 -7.36
CA VAL A 322 9.35 1.68 -7.27
C VAL A 322 7.95 1.33 -7.78
N ALA A 323 7.24 2.28 -8.41
CA ALA A 323 5.84 2.10 -8.81
C ALA A 323 5.61 0.97 -9.83
N GLY A 324 6.66 0.58 -10.57
CA GLY A 324 6.62 -0.57 -11.48
C GLY A 324 6.89 -1.93 -10.81
N GLU A 325 7.39 -1.93 -9.57
CA GLU A 325 7.69 -3.14 -8.79
C GLU A 325 6.66 -3.40 -7.68
N ALA A 326 6.03 -2.34 -7.16
CA ALA A 326 5.08 -2.43 -6.06
C ALA A 326 4.02 -1.31 -6.12
N HIS A 327 2.82 -1.62 -5.61
CA HIS A 327 1.84 -0.61 -5.27
C HIS A 327 2.14 -0.06 -3.87
N VAL A 328 2.98 0.96 -3.83
CA VAL A 328 3.25 1.69 -2.58
C VAL A 328 2.12 2.67 -2.32
N VAL A 329 1.61 2.65 -1.09
CA VAL A 329 0.51 3.49 -0.62
C VAL A 329 0.97 4.24 0.62
N LEU A 330 1.13 5.56 0.48
CA LEU A 330 1.48 6.45 1.58
C LEU A 330 0.18 6.85 2.29
N VAL A 331 0.14 6.65 3.60
CA VAL A 331 -1.08 6.77 4.40
C VAL A 331 -0.83 7.70 5.59
N SER A 332 -1.75 8.64 5.79
CA SER A 332 -1.86 9.50 6.97
C SER A 332 -3.27 9.45 7.55
N GLN A 333 -3.50 10.17 8.65
CA GLN A 333 -4.84 10.33 9.22
C GLN A 333 -5.86 10.86 8.21
N PHE A 334 -5.40 11.67 7.27
CA PHE A 334 -6.27 12.40 6.35
C PHE A 334 -6.23 11.87 4.94
N ASP A 335 -5.16 11.22 4.50
CA ASP A 335 -4.94 10.95 3.08
C ASP A 335 -4.42 9.54 2.82
N THR A 336 -4.86 8.99 1.69
CA THR A 336 -4.28 7.81 1.06
C THR A 336 -3.74 8.22 -0.31
N VAL A 337 -2.44 8.04 -0.51
CA VAL A 337 -1.70 8.60 -1.65
C VAL A 337 -0.92 7.49 -2.36
N PHE A 338 -1.09 7.37 -3.68
CA PHE A 338 -0.39 6.33 -4.46
C PHE A 338 -0.11 6.76 -5.91
N ALA A 339 0.87 6.11 -6.54
CA ALA A 339 1.22 6.34 -7.94
C ALA A 339 0.24 5.65 -8.91
N CYS A 340 -0.18 6.39 -9.94
CA CYS A 340 -0.88 5.84 -11.11
C CYS A 340 0.07 5.03 -12.01
N GLU A 341 -0.49 4.14 -12.82
CA GLU A 341 0.25 3.38 -13.83
C GLU A 341 0.83 4.29 -14.90
N ALA A 342 2.16 4.30 -15.04
CA ALA A 342 2.82 5.12 -16.05
C ALA A 342 2.49 4.61 -17.46
N ASN A 343 2.18 5.54 -18.38
CA ASN A 343 1.80 5.23 -19.77
C ASN A 343 0.68 4.16 -19.88
N GLY A 344 -0.30 4.25 -18.99
CA GLY A 344 -1.33 3.23 -18.88
C GLY A 344 -2.61 3.74 -18.25
N TRP A 345 -3.36 2.80 -17.69
CA TRP A 345 -4.64 3.01 -17.05
C TRP A 345 -4.53 2.79 -15.56
N THR A 346 -5.22 3.61 -14.78
CA THR A 346 -5.48 3.33 -13.36
C THR A 346 -6.98 3.35 -13.11
N GLN A 347 -7.54 2.24 -12.64
CA GLN A 347 -8.92 2.16 -12.20
C GLN A 347 -8.96 2.03 -10.67
N VAL A 348 -9.55 3.02 -10.00
CA VAL A 348 -9.65 3.08 -8.54
C VAL A 348 -11.09 2.79 -8.14
N VAL A 349 -11.29 1.72 -7.37
CA VAL A 349 -12.59 1.36 -6.79
C VAL A 349 -12.71 2.07 -5.44
N TRP A 350 -13.63 3.03 -5.37
CA TRP A 350 -13.85 3.85 -4.17
C TRP A 350 -14.50 3.04 -3.05
N HIS A 351 -14.00 3.19 -1.82
CA HIS A 351 -14.56 2.55 -0.64
C HIS A 351 -15.25 3.56 0.30
N PRO A 352 -16.54 3.90 0.08
CA PRO A 352 -17.22 5.03 0.76
C PRO A 352 -17.28 4.93 2.29
N GLN A 353 -17.14 3.73 2.85
CA GLN A 353 -17.13 3.53 4.31
C GLN A 353 -15.84 4.02 4.99
N TYR A 354 -14.74 4.12 4.24
CA TYR A 354 -13.41 4.46 4.76
C TYR A 354 -12.81 5.69 4.07
N GLU A 355 -13.23 5.93 2.83
CA GLU A 355 -12.71 6.98 1.98
C GLU A 355 -13.75 8.09 1.82
N GLY A 356 -13.29 9.31 1.97
CA GLY A 356 -14.02 10.53 1.68
C GLY A 356 -14.24 10.68 0.19
N ARG A 357 -15.09 11.65 -0.17
CA ARG A 357 -15.33 11.98 -1.58
C ARG A 357 -14.23 12.85 -2.16
N VAL A 358 -13.50 13.62 -1.34
CA VAL A 358 -12.51 14.57 -1.85
C VAL A 358 -11.27 13.82 -2.33
N CYS A 359 -10.81 14.16 -3.52
CA CYS A 359 -9.64 13.55 -4.14
C CYS A 359 -8.83 14.57 -4.94
N GLY A 360 -7.66 14.15 -5.42
CA GLY A 360 -6.83 14.97 -6.28
C GLY A 360 -5.89 14.16 -7.15
N LEU A 361 -5.47 14.77 -8.26
CA LEU A 361 -4.50 14.25 -9.22
C LEU A 361 -3.34 15.24 -9.31
N MET A 362 -2.17 14.84 -8.83
CA MET A 362 -0.96 15.66 -8.80
C MET A 362 0.09 15.10 -9.75
N ASN A 363 0.63 15.94 -10.62
CA ASN A 363 1.71 15.57 -11.52
C ASN A 363 3.06 16.06 -10.99
N TYR A 364 3.91 15.13 -10.57
CA TYR A 364 5.29 15.36 -10.13
C TYR A 364 6.32 15.22 -11.28
N GLY A 365 5.88 14.81 -12.46
CA GLY A 365 6.72 14.63 -13.63
C GLY A 365 6.26 15.47 -14.82
N LYS A 366 6.59 15.02 -16.03
CA LYS A 366 6.09 15.61 -17.26
C LYS A 366 4.93 14.77 -17.75
N MET A 367 3.71 15.32 -17.66
CA MET A 367 2.52 14.69 -18.22
C MET A 367 2.16 15.40 -19.51
N VAL A 368 2.07 14.64 -20.60
CA VAL A 368 1.66 15.18 -21.91
C VAL A 368 0.15 15.18 -22.01
N GLU A 369 -0.50 14.10 -21.58
CA GLU A 369 -1.93 13.91 -21.73
C GLU A 369 -2.55 13.19 -20.52
N CYS A 370 -3.79 13.53 -20.22
CA CYS A 370 -4.61 12.85 -19.22
C CYS A 370 -6.08 12.88 -19.65
N GLU A 371 -6.80 11.78 -19.44
CA GLU A 371 -8.26 11.76 -19.47
C GLU A 371 -8.76 11.03 -18.23
N THR A 372 -9.82 11.53 -17.59
CA THR A 372 -10.39 10.89 -16.41
C THR A 372 -11.88 10.63 -16.56
N SER A 373 -12.37 9.58 -15.91
CA SER A 373 -13.79 9.35 -15.66
C SER A 373 -14.04 9.09 -14.18
N GLY A 374 -15.27 9.30 -13.73
CA GLY A 374 -15.69 9.04 -12.36
C GLY A 374 -15.34 10.12 -11.33
N MET A 375 -14.67 11.21 -11.73
CA MET A 375 -14.47 12.41 -10.90
C MET A 375 -15.59 13.43 -11.17
N LEU A 376 -15.77 14.38 -10.24
CA LEU A 376 -16.70 15.50 -10.37
C LEU A 376 -16.23 16.49 -11.44
N TRP A 377 -14.94 16.80 -11.46
CA TRP A 377 -14.34 17.53 -12.57
C TRP A 377 -13.43 16.58 -13.34
N ASN A 378 -14.02 15.91 -14.33
CA ASN A 378 -13.26 15.05 -15.23
C ASN A 378 -12.38 15.90 -16.16
N ILE A 379 -11.17 15.42 -16.37
CA ILE A 379 -10.22 15.93 -17.35
C ILE A 379 -10.58 15.28 -18.69
N VAL A 380 -10.84 16.08 -19.73
CA VAL A 380 -11.31 15.57 -21.04
C VAL A 380 -10.32 15.94 -22.15
N LYS A 381 -10.21 15.13 -23.20
CA LYS A 381 -9.39 15.43 -24.39
C LYS A 381 -10.25 15.99 -25.54
N GLY A 382 -9.74 16.94 -26.32
CA GLY A 382 -10.26 17.26 -27.65
C GLY A 382 -11.67 17.84 -27.73
N ARG A 383 -12.26 18.32 -26.63
CA ARG A 383 -13.71 18.61 -26.56
C ARG A 383 -14.09 20.07 -26.55
N GLY A 384 -13.12 20.99 -26.56
CA GLY A 384 -13.40 22.43 -26.47
C GLY A 384 -14.17 22.83 -25.21
N LYS A 385 -14.15 21.98 -24.18
CA LYS A 385 -14.76 22.20 -22.87
C LYS A 385 -13.77 22.93 -21.94
N PRO A 386 -14.24 23.60 -20.87
CA PRO A 386 -13.37 24.18 -19.85
C PRO A 386 -12.31 23.21 -19.28
N SER A 387 -12.59 21.90 -19.22
CA SER A 387 -11.64 20.87 -18.80
C SER A 387 -10.86 20.19 -19.94
N SER A 388 -10.87 20.74 -21.17
CA SER A 388 -10.19 20.16 -22.34
C SER A 388 -8.67 20.26 -22.22
N THR A 389 -7.97 19.15 -22.44
CA THR A 389 -6.52 19.04 -22.23
C THR A 389 -5.64 19.51 -23.37
N ASP A 390 -6.21 19.84 -24.53
CA ASP A 390 -5.42 20.24 -25.71
C ASP A 390 -4.57 21.49 -25.44
N GLU A 391 -4.99 22.32 -24.47
CA GLU A 391 -4.25 23.50 -23.98
C GLU A 391 -3.82 23.39 -22.51
N LEU A 392 -4.39 22.46 -21.73
CA LEU A 392 -4.06 22.32 -20.31
C LEU A 392 -2.71 21.64 -20.11
N ARG A 393 -1.72 22.42 -19.70
CA ARG A 393 -0.45 21.90 -19.21
C ARG A 393 -0.62 21.44 -17.78
N PHE A 394 -0.51 20.15 -17.54
CA PHE A 394 -0.51 19.61 -16.18
C PHE A 394 0.85 19.70 -15.52
N GLY A 395 0.88 20.28 -14.34
CA GLY A 395 2.10 20.36 -13.54
C GLY A 395 2.12 21.58 -12.64
N PHE A 396 3.15 21.64 -11.81
CA PHE A 396 3.39 22.78 -10.93
C PHE A 396 3.57 24.08 -11.72
N GLY A 397 2.90 25.15 -11.27
CA GLY A 397 2.87 26.43 -11.99
C GLY A 397 1.89 26.48 -13.17
N ALA A 398 1.17 25.39 -13.44
CA ALA A 398 0.12 25.30 -14.45
C ALA A 398 -1.16 24.70 -13.84
N PHE A 399 -1.69 23.59 -14.38
CA PHE A 399 -2.91 22.97 -13.88
C PHE A 399 -2.62 21.75 -12.98
N LEU A 400 -3.27 21.71 -11.82
CA LEU A 400 -3.32 20.56 -10.91
C LEU A 400 -4.78 20.32 -10.52
N SER A 401 -5.24 19.06 -10.54
CA SER A 401 -6.59 18.72 -10.09
C SER A 401 -6.56 18.51 -8.58
N VAL A 402 -6.76 19.57 -7.81
CA VAL A 402 -6.83 19.52 -6.34
C VAL A 402 -8.25 19.85 -5.88
N CYS A 403 -8.64 19.32 -4.71
CA CYS A 403 -9.99 19.49 -4.17
C CYS A 403 -11.10 19.00 -5.11
N ASN A 404 -10.79 17.99 -5.95
CA ASN A 404 -11.78 17.33 -6.79
C ASN A 404 -12.63 16.38 -5.92
N ALA A 405 -13.62 15.73 -6.51
CA ALA A 405 -14.43 14.75 -5.80
C ALA A 405 -14.70 13.49 -6.62
N VAL A 406 -14.83 12.37 -5.94
CA VAL A 406 -15.33 11.11 -6.48
C VAL A 406 -16.83 11.22 -6.72
N ARG A 407 -17.22 10.93 -7.97
CA ARG A 407 -18.60 10.95 -8.46
C ARG A 407 -19.13 9.55 -8.78
N ARG A 408 -18.26 8.62 -9.14
CA ARG A 408 -18.62 7.21 -9.43
C ARG A 408 -17.93 6.24 -8.49
N GLU A 409 -18.43 5.02 -8.44
CA GLU A 409 -17.78 3.93 -7.70
C GLU A 409 -16.39 3.59 -8.24
N VAL A 410 -16.17 3.80 -9.55
CA VAL A 410 -14.85 3.64 -10.17
C VAL A 410 -14.39 4.96 -10.79
N VAL A 411 -13.19 5.38 -10.40
CA VAL A 411 -12.45 6.45 -11.06
C VAL A 411 -11.46 5.82 -12.04
N THR A 412 -11.54 6.18 -13.32
CA THR A 412 -10.58 5.73 -14.34
C THR A 412 -9.70 6.90 -14.75
N ILE A 413 -8.39 6.67 -14.80
CA ILE A 413 -7.36 7.65 -15.16
C ILE A 413 -6.58 7.07 -16.33
N ASP A 414 -6.66 7.71 -17.50
CA ASP A 414 -5.86 7.42 -18.69
C ASP A 414 -4.68 8.38 -18.76
N VAL A 415 -3.47 7.83 -18.78
CA VAL A 415 -2.24 8.62 -18.84
C VAL A 415 -1.33 8.17 -19.98
N ARG A 416 -1.90 7.41 -20.92
CA ARG A 416 -1.22 6.98 -22.14
C ARG A 416 -0.92 8.19 -23.01
N HIS A 417 0.27 8.16 -23.62
CA HIS A 417 0.58 9.08 -24.70
C HIS A 417 -0.12 8.58 -25.97
N LEU A 418 -1.23 9.21 -26.35
CA LEU A 418 -1.84 8.93 -27.65
C LEU A 418 -0.98 9.67 -28.68
N GLN A 419 0.13 9.08 -29.11
CA GLN A 419 0.87 9.66 -30.23
C GLN A 419 -0.13 9.90 -31.37
N SER A 420 -0.24 11.15 -31.81
CA SER A 420 -0.85 11.44 -33.10
C SER A 420 -0.17 10.55 -34.13
N ASP A 421 -0.94 9.87 -34.99
CA ASP A 421 -0.47 9.09 -36.15
C ASP A 421 0.28 9.94 -37.20
N ALA A 422 1.00 10.98 -36.79
CA ALA A 422 1.89 11.79 -37.62
C ALA A 422 3.11 10.95 -37.99
N VAL A 423 2.91 10.12 -39.00
CA VAL A 423 3.92 9.46 -39.82
C VAL A 423 5.01 10.48 -40.18
N GLY A 424 6.17 10.43 -39.51
CA GLY A 424 7.38 11.10 -39.99
C GLY A 424 8.31 11.76 -38.98
N ALA A 425 8.00 11.83 -37.68
CA ALA A 425 8.96 12.39 -36.72
C ALA A 425 10.00 11.34 -36.31
N GLN A 426 11.26 11.55 -36.74
CA GLN A 426 12.43 10.81 -36.29
C GLN A 426 12.46 10.71 -34.76
N ALA A 427 12.66 9.50 -34.25
CA ALA A 427 12.81 9.17 -32.84
C ALA A 427 14.14 9.74 -32.32
N ASP A 428 14.21 11.05 -32.13
CA ASP A 428 15.31 11.69 -31.43
C ASP A 428 15.01 11.69 -29.93
N SER A 429 15.85 10.93 -29.22
CA SER A 429 16.05 10.84 -27.77
C SER A 429 14.95 10.17 -26.92
N GLU A 430 15.42 9.16 -26.17
CA GLU A 430 14.78 8.51 -25.02
C GLU A 430 14.55 9.49 -23.86
N ASP A 431 13.85 10.59 -24.10
CA ASP A 431 13.22 11.35 -23.02
C ASP A 431 12.05 10.49 -22.53
N ASN A 432 12.37 9.50 -21.70
CA ASN A 432 11.45 8.79 -20.83
C ASN A 432 10.75 9.85 -19.98
N CYS A 433 9.69 10.46 -20.52
CA CYS A 433 8.78 11.29 -19.76
C CYS A 433 8.17 10.38 -18.69
N TYR A 434 8.77 10.36 -17.52
CA TYR A 434 8.20 9.69 -16.36
C TYR A 434 6.93 10.44 -16.01
N THR A 435 5.80 9.87 -16.41
CA THR A 435 4.49 10.29 -15.94
C THR A 435 4.38 9.89 -14.47
N ALA A 436 4.72 10.83 -13.59
CA ALA A 436 4.67 10.66 -12.15
C ALA A 436 3.38 11.28 -11.63
N ILE A 437 2.29 10.53 -11.70
CA ILE A 437 0.99 10.99 -11.23
C ILE A 437 0.65 10.31 -9.93
N VAL A 438 0.17 11.13 -9.00
CA VAL A 438 -0.25 10.71 -7.68
C VAL A 438 -1.73 10.99 -7.53
N PHE A 439 -2.48 9.96 -7.17
CA PHE A 439 -3.87 10.11 -6.76
C PHE A 439 -3.93 10.16 -5.23
N SER A 440 -4.59 11.18 -4.70
CA SER A 440 -4.89 11.30 -3.27
C SER A 440 -6.39 11.17 -3.05
N ILE A 441 -6.79 10.43 -2.02
CA ILE A 441 -8.16 10.39 -1.53
C ILE A 441 -8.19 10.65 -0.03
N ILE A 442 -9.05 11.57 0.40
CA ILE A 442 -9.18 11.92 1.82
C ILE A 442 -9.81 10.74 2.57
N ARG A 443 -9.31 10.37 3.74
CA ARG A 443 -9.90 9.35 4.61
C ARG A 443 -11.02 9.93 5.47
N GLN A 444 -12.07 9.14 5.70
CA GLN A 444 -13.07 9.50 6.70
C GLN A 444 -12.59 9.01 8.08
N PRO A 445 -12.43 9.89 9.08
CA PRO A 445 -12.21 9.42 10.44
C PRO A 445 -13.42 8.59 10.86
N LYS A 446 -13.17 7.36 11.36
CA LYS A 446 -14.23 6.57 11.99
C LYS A 446 -14.79 7.38 13.15
N LYS A 447 -16.09 7.70 13.09
CA LYS A 447 -16.80 8.41 14.15
C LYS A 447 -16.99 7.54 15.39
#